data_AF-A0AAW8REL0-F1
#
_entry.id   AF-A0AAW8REL0-F1
#
_cell.length_a   1.000
_cell.length_b   1.000
_cell.length_c   1.000
_cell.angle_alpha   90.00
_cell.angle_beta   90.00
_cell.angle_gamma   90.00
#
_symmetry.space_group_name_H-M   'P 1'
#
loop_
_entity.id
_entity.type
_entity.pdbx_description
1 polymer ?
#
loop_
_entity_poly.entity_id
_entity_poly.type
_entity_poly.pdbx_seq_one_letter_code
_entity_poly.pdbx_strand_id
1 'polypeptide(L)'
;MKKKYLLLSTILLILSSFNMGISVLADGLSNDEGTRTVSYSTAPTDDLRHVSNMFVDPGFKYIAYNGSGELHMYLYSSEKTQYLSNMYIVLPSGLTANGGLEAVQTALALYSNELNIVNGSLTAKQLPNTNDGREVYQVTPTSGAYIEKDGHSESLVLKFPIKVGSKDSGLTEIVFNADTKEDIRKNILFIGTDNIKFDASIAFYPEITANEVGIDGDDGVVRGIVLNGIHRSINLFSPQVQDNYTVYEQGTNSVLATKDKIGISEDNYSRIGLVDNLSVLGLDSTIYDENSLTIDSGTLSDTVEWIPQNALTNDPNEIMKGNEYSIYVKRYAKDITVNYVDENNNKISDSVILSGDIGDSYATEQKGITGYTFKEVKGNATGTFTDQEQEVTYVYTKNLVKASPITVHYVDTKGTKLSDDILLEGNVGDSYTTEQKAMNGYTLKEVKGNATGTFTDQEQEVTYVYTKNPVKSSPVTVHYVDTEGTKLSDDILLEGNVGDSYTTEQKAMNGYTLKEVKGNATGTFTNEEQEVTYVYDKAQVNPIVPPSENNNKPEDNNTNEEHSIDSSQNENDGTQFPQTGEQVVSNMWGYVGFALLVSSVFMFIKRKKA
;
A
#
# COMPACT_ATOMS: atom_id res chain seq x y z
N MET A 1 -27.45 32.67 -12.21
CA MET A 1 -27.36 33.32 -10.87
C MET A 1 -26.15 32.76 -10.13
N LYS A 2 -25.49 33.58 -9.29
CA LYS A 2 -24.56 33.21 -8.17
C LYS A 2 -23.46 32.17 -8.51
N LYS A 3 -22.22 32.58 -8.81
CA LYS A 3 -21.11 32.81 -7.85
C LYS A 3 -21.00 31.74 -6.74
N LYS A 4 -19.90 30.97 -6.76
CA LYS A 4 -19.35 30.21 -5.60
C LYS A 4 -18.07 30.90 -5.11
N TYR A 5 -17.87 30.91 -3.80
CA TYR A 5 -16.66 31.33 -3.12
C TYR A 5 -15.76 30.12 -2.81
N LEU A 6 -14.44 30.29 -2.89
CA LEU A 6 -13.42 29.73 -1.98
C LEU A 6 -12.13 30.52 -2.27
N LEU A 7 -11.61 31.36 -1.36
CA LEU A 7 -10.76 31.03 -0.20
C LEU A 7 -9.50 30.23 -0.57
N LEU A 8 -8.38 30.94 -0.61
CA LEU A 8 -7.09 30.42 -0.14
C LEU A 8 -6.33 31.57 0.54
N SER A 9 -5.87 31.32 1.76
CA SER A 9 -5.07 32.25 2.56
C SER A 9 -3.69 31.66 2.77
N THR A 10 -2.64 32.42 2.48
CA THR A 10 -1.35 32.29 3.17
C THR A 10 -0.60 33.61 3.09
N ILE A 11 -0.04 34.04 4.22
CA ILE A 11 0.63 35.32 4.41
C ILE A 11 2.14 35.12 4.33
N LEU A 12 2.84 36.04 3.65
CA LEU A 12 4.14 36.50 4.15
C LEU A 12 4.37 37.96 3.70
N LEU A 13 4.60 38.86 4.66
CA LEU A 13 5.07 40.23 4.41
C LEU A 13 6.46 40.21 3.76
N ILE A 14 6.87 41.30 3.09
CA ILE A 14 8.00 42.17 3.51
C ILE A 14 7.96 43.48 2.68
N LEU A 15 8.07 44.61 3.41
CA LEU A 15 8.46 45.98 3.04
C LEU A 15 7.71 46.81 1.98
N SER A 16 7.39 48.02 2.45
CA SER A 16 6.92 49.21 1.74
C SER A 16 7.98 49.88 0.85
N SER A 17 7.54 50.42 -0.28
CA SER A 17 8.05 51.71 -0.78
C SER A 17 6.99 52.41 -1.62
N PHE A 18 6.46 53.53 -1.11
CA PHE A 18 5.65 54.48 -1.87
C PHE A 18 6.44 54.97 -3.09
N ASN A 19 5.83 54.98 -4.28
CA ASN A 19 6.19 55.95 -5.30
C ASN A 19 4.97 56.33 -6.15
N MET A 20 4.95 57.57 -6.63
CA MET A 20 3.79 58.22 -7.26
C MET A 20 3.36 57.54 -8.56
N GLY A 21 2.05 57.34 -8.70
CA GLY A 21 1.38 57.00 -9.97
C GLY A 21 0.25 57.97 -10.24
N ILE A 22 0.55 59.13 -10.83
CA ILE A 22 -0.47 60.05 -11.35
C ILE A 22 -1.18 59.35 -12.52
N SER A 23 -2.51 59.23 -12.44
CA SER A 23 -3.34 58.89 -13.60
C SER A 23 -4.53 59.83 -13.66
N VAL A 24 -4.51 60.71 -14.66
CA VAL A 24 -5.64 61.57 -15.02
C VAL A 24 -6.64 60.75 -15.81
N LEU A 25 -7.89 60.69 -15.36
CA LEU A 25 -9.05 60.43 -16.21
C LEU A 25 -10.20 61.31 -15.74
N ALA A 26 -10.48 62.34 -16.53
CA ALA A 26 -11.68 63.15 -16.39
C ALA A 26 -12.81 62.49 -17.20
N ASP A 27 -13.98 62.34 -16.59
CA ASP A 27 -15.26 62.79 -17.14
C ASP A 27 -16.41 62.45 -16.17
N GLY A 28 -17.34 63.38 -15.97
CA GLY A 28 -18.48 63.20 -15.04
C GLY A 28 -18.87 64.44 -14.25
N LEU A 29 -19.01 65.59 -14.91
CA LEU A 29 -19.51 66.82 -14.28
C LEU A 29 -20.98 66.67 -13.83
N SER A 30 -21.25 66.82 -12.55
CA SER A 30 -22.50 67.39 -12.06
C SER A 30 -22.18 68.53 -11.09
N ASN A 31 -22.45 69.76 -11.52
CA ASN A 31 -22.21 70.95 -10.71
C ASN A 31 -23.27 71.04 -9.61
N ASP A 32 -22.87 70.77 -8.38
CA ASP A 32 -23.55 71.26 -7.18
C ASP A 32 -22.54 72.11 -6.41
N GLU A 33 -22.68 73.44 -6.50
CA GLU A 33 -21.83 74.40 -5.77
C GLU A 33 -22.24 74.50 -4.30
N GLY A 34 -22.36 73.35 -3.64
CA GLY A 34 -22.24 73.25 -2.20
C GLY A 34 -20.78 73.47 -1.83
N THR A 35 -20.43 74.70 -1.45
CA THR A 35 -19.10 75.05 -0.91
C THR A 35 -18.83 74.28 0.38
N ARG A 36 -18.31 73.06 0.24
CA ARG A 36 -17.64 72.35 1.34
C ARG A 36 -16.37 73.11 1.69
N THR A 37 -16.50 74.09 2.57
CA THR A 37 -15.41 74.54 3.41
C THR A 37 -14.87 73.32 4.15
N VAL A 38 -13.76 72.78 3.64
CA VAL A 38 -12.87 71.94 4.43
C VAL A 38 -12.30 72.86 5.49
N SER A 39 -12.98 72.89 6.64
CA SER A 39 -12.54 73.62 7.82
C SER A 39 -11.30 72.91 8.34
N TYR A 40 -10.12 73.34 7.89
CA TYR A 40 -8.88 72.98 8.56
C TYR A 40 -8.95 73.53 9.97
N SER A 41 -9.11 72.66 10.96
CA SER A 41 -9.06 73.05 12.35
C SER A 41 -7.71 73.68 12.63
N THR A 42 -7.71 74.93 13.08
CA THR A 42 -6.48 75.58 13.55
C THR A 42 -5.98 74.83 14.78
N ALA A 43 -4.70 74.48 14.80
CA ALA A 43 -4.06 73.85 15.96
C ALA A 43 -4.39 74.62 17.26
N PRO A 44 -4.46 73.93 18.43
CA PRO A 44 -4.81 74.55 19.70
C PRO A 44 -4.00 75.83 19.94
N THR A 45 -4.69 76.92 20.29
CA THR A 45 -4.04 78.23 20.48
C THR A 45 -3.52 78.44 21.91
N ASP A 46 -3.88 77.54 22.82
CA ASP A 46 -3.34 77.42 24.16
C ASP A 46 -2.48 76.16 24.29
N ASP A 47 -1.64 76.12 25.31
CA ASP A 47 -0.80 74.97 25.64
C ASP A 47 -1.58 73.95 26.51
N LEU A 48 -2.91 73.89 26.38
CA LEU A 48 -3.71 72.98 27.20
C LEU A 48 -3.45 71.52 26.82
N ARG A 49 -3.26 70.70 27.86
CA ARG A 49 -3.27 69.24 27.81
C ARG A 49 -4.41 68.75 28.71
N HIS A 50 -5.16 67.76 28.24
CA HIS A 50 -6.27 67.12 28.95
C HIS A 50 -6.16 65.60 28.78
N VAL A 51 -5.42 64.97 29.69
CA VAL A 51 -5.56 63.51 29.87
C VAL A 51 -7.02 63.18 30.17
N SER A 52 -7.48 62.04 29.66
CA SER A 52 -8.71 61.45 30.19
C SER A 52 -8.52 61.11 31.66
N ASN A 53 -9.61 61.10 32.43
CA ASN A 53 -9.58 60.48 33.74
C ASN A 53 -9.16 59.01 33.58
N MET A 54 -8.00 58.65 34.13
CA MET A 54 -7.58 57.27 34.13
C MET A 54 -8.57 56.44 34.94
N PHE A 55 -9.03 55.36 34.32
CA PHE A 55 -10.09 54.53 34.83
C PHE A 55 -10.03 53.24 34.04
N VAL A 56 -9.68 52.12 34.69
CA VAL A 56 -9.94 50.82 34.08
C VAL A 56 -11.42 50.54 34.22
N ASP A 57 -12.07 50.26 33.07
CA ASP A 57 -13.48 49.86 32.94
C ASP A 57 -13.91 48.96 34.13
N PRO A 58 -15.01 49.26 34.88
CA PRO A 58 -15.36 48.52 36.09
C PRO A 58 -15.99 47.17 35.74
N GLY A 59 -16.04 46.83 34.44
CA GLY A 59 -16.45 45.56 33.87
C GLY A 59 -15.50 44.41 34.12
N PHE A 60 -14.45 44.56 34.93
CA PHE A 60 -13.72 43.44 35.54
C PHE A 60 -13.44 43.73 37.01
N LYS A 61 -13.67 42.73 37.87
CA LYS A 61 -13.46 42.83 39.33
C LYS A 61 -12.34 41.94 39.84
N TYR A 62 -11.99 40.94 39.03
CA TYR A 62 -11.02 39.91 39.36
C TYR A 62 -10.05 39.71 38.21
N ILE A 63 -8.81 39.36 38.55
CA ILE A 63 -7.80 38.96 37.60
C ILE A 63 -7.03 37.72 38.07
N ALA A 64 -6.88 36.74 37.19
CA ALA A 64 -6.26 35.46 37.49
C ALA A 64 -4.72 35.56 37.62
N TYR A 65 -4.16 34.95 38.67
CA TYR A 65 -2.72 34.67 38.75
C TYR A 65 -2.27 33.82 37.56
N ASN A 66 -1.02 34.03 37.11
CA ASN A 66 -0.44 33.44 35.89
C ASN A 66 -1.26 33.64 34.57
N GLY A 67 -2.36 34.40 34.58
CA GLY A 67 -3.15 34.70 33.40
C GLY A 67 -2.56 35.83 32.54
N SER A 68 -2.96 35.89 31.27
CA SER A 68 -2.74 37.04 30.37
C SER A 68 -4.06 37.70 29.96
N GLY A 69 -4.06 38.99 29.64
CA GLY A 69 -5.27 39.70 29.20
C GLY A 69 -4.99 41.11 28.66
N GLU A 70 -6.04 41.91 28.49
CA GLU A 70 -5.94 43.32 28.05
C GLU A 70 -6.56 44.23 29.12
N LEU A 71 -5.79 45.16 29.70
CA LEU A 71 -6.36 46.26 30.49
C LEU A 71 -6.80 47.39 29.57
N HIS A 72 -8.06 47.78 29.69
CA HIS A 72 -8.62 48.93 28.99
C HIS A 72 -8.21 50.24 29.70
N MET A 73 -7.45 51.11 29.03
CA MET A 73 -6.98 52.38 29.58
C MET A 73 -7.38 53.57 28.70
N TYR A 74 -8.02 54.59 29.28
CA TYR A 74 -8.35 55.84 28.60
C TYR A 74 -7.20 56.84 28.78
N LEU A 75 -6.57 57.26 27.69
CA LEU A 75 -5.38 58.12 27.72
C LEU A 75 -5.72 59.60 27.48
N TYR A 76 -6.45 59.91 26.41
CA TYR A 76 -6.80 61.27 26.01
C TYR A 76 -8.31 61.48 25.86
N SER A 77 -8.80 62.64 26.28
CA SER A 77 -10.23 63.02 26.24
C SER A 77 -10.61 63.58 24.87
N SER A 78 -11.79 63.19 24.37
CA SER A 78 -12.39 63.76 23.15
C SER A 78 -13.20 65.03 23.41
N GLU A 79 -13.57 65.34 24.66
CA GLU A 79 -14.42 66.52 24.98
C GLU A 79 -13.81 67.89 24.60
N LYS A 80 -12.50 67.94 24.32
CA LYS A 80 -11.71 69.17 24.10
C LYS A 80 -10.65 68.98 22.99
N THR A 81 -10.46 70.01 22.15
CA THR A 81 -9.31 70.11 21.24
C THR A 81 -8.06 70.37 22.07
N GLN A 82 -7.02 69.58 21.88
CA GLN A 82 -5.83 69.61 22.74
C GLN A 82 -4.58 69.07 22.06
N TYR A 83 -3.42 69.60 22.44
CA TYR A 83 -2.15 68.96 22.12
C TYR A 83 -1.97 67.66 22.92
N LEU A 84 -1.17 66.75 22.39
CA LEU A 84 -0.78 65.53 23.10
C LEU A 84 0.44 65.81 24.01
N SER A 85 0.66 64.96 25.00
CA SER A 85 1.77 65.07 25.99
C SER A 85 2.44 63.71 26.19
N ASN A 86 3.65 63.68 26.73
CA ASN A 86 4.27 62.42 27.14
C ASN A 86 3.44 61.78 28.26
N MET A 87 3.29 60.45 28.19
CA MET A 87 2.66 59.66 29.24
C MET A 87 3.56 58.52 29.69
N TYR A 88 3.52 58.18 30.98
CA TYR A 88 4.31 57.12 31.60
C TYR A 88 3.37 56.06 32.19
N ILE A 89 3.23 54.91 31.54
CA ILE A 89 2.47 53.77 32.10
C ILE A 89 3.43 53.01 33.02
N VAL A 90 3.13 52.99 34.32
CA VAL A 90 3.96 52.33 35.35
C VAL A 90 3.21 51.16 35.94
N LEU A 91 3.65 49.93 35.64
CA LEU A 91 2.97 48.70 36.07
C LEU A 91 3.40 48.33 37.50
N PRO A 92 2.50 47.88 38.39
CA PRO A 92 2.89 47.36 39.70
C PRO A 92 3.74 46.09 39.55
N SER A 93 4.74 45.92 40.41
CA SER A 93 5.56 44.73 40.54
C SER A 93 4.66 43.50 40.74
N GLY A 94 4.87 42.48 39.90
CA GLY A 94 3.98 41.33 39.73
C GLY A 94 3.03 41.43 38.52
N LEU A 95 2.98 42.57 37.83
CA LEU A 95 2.29 42.77 36.56
C LEU A 95 3.30 43.24 35.50
N THR A 96 3.32 42.59 34.34
CA THR A 96 4.20 42.95 33.22
C THR A 96 3.42 43.10 31.92
N ALA A 97 4.00 43.74 30.90
CA ALA A 97 3.40 43.78 29.58
C ALA A 97 3.51 42.40 28.89
N ASN A 98 2.39 41.79 28.50
CA ASN A 98 2.42 40.49 27.82
C ASN A 98 2.96 40.64 26.40
N GLY A 99 4.10 40.01 26.10
CA GLY A 99 4.85 40.24 24.85
C GLY A 99 5.75 41.48 24.86
N GLY A 100 5.90 42.17 26.01
CA GLY A 100 6.82 43.29 26.19
C GLY A 100 6.55 44.49 25.27
N LEU A 101 7.61 45.24 24.96
CA LEU A 101 7.52 46.49 24.21
C LEU A 101 6.86 46.36 22.82
N GLU A 102 7.09 45.26 22.09
CA GLU A 102 6.53 45.06 20.75
C GLU A 102 5.00 44.95 20.79
N ALA A 103 4.46 44.25 21.79
CA ALA A 103 3.02 44.15 22.02
C ALA A 103 2.42 45.51 22.44
N VAL A 104 3.11 46.26 23.31
CA VAL A 104 2.70 47.62 23.71
C VAL A 104 2.69 48.57 22.51
N GLN A 105 3.71 48.53 21.65
CA GLN A 105 3.77 49.34 20.42
C GLN A 105 2.65 48.96 19.44
N THR A 106 2.32 47.67 19.32
CA THR A 106 1.23 47.19 18.47
C THR A 106 -0.13 47.68 18.97
N ALA A 107 -0.41 47.54 20.27
CA ALA A 107 -1.62 48.07 20.89
C ALA A 107 -1.73 49.60 20.74
N LEU A 108 -0.62 50.33 20.93
CA LEU A 108 -0.57 51.77 20.78
C LEU A 108 -0.80 52.21 19.32
N ALA A 109 -0.30 51.47 18.33
CA ALA A 109 -0.53 51.77 16.92
C ALA A 109 -2.01 51.64 16.55
N LEU A 110 -2.70 50.60 17.04
CA LEU A 110 -4.15 50.44 16.88
C LEU A 110 -4.91 51.61 17.54
N TYR A 111 -4.60 51.92 18.79
CA TYR A 111 -5.19 53.06 19.52
C TYR A 111 -4.98 54.40 18.79
N SER A 112 -3.77 54.65 18.27
CA SER A 112 -3.41 55.90 17.59
C SER A 112 -4.19 56.13 16.29
N ASN A 113 -4.54 55.04 15.59
CA ASN A 113 -5.35 55.12 14.36
C ASN A 113 -6.79 55.55 14.65
N GLU A 114 -7.36 55.14 15.78
CA GLU A 114 -8.73 55.50 16.19
C GLU A 114 -8.80 56.84 16.94
N LEU A 115 -7.67 57.31 17.49
CA LEU A 115 -7.55 58.59 18.19
C LEU A 115 -7.63 59.82 17.25
N ASN A 116 -7.55 59.63 15.93
CA ASN A 116 -7.63 60.69 14.92
C ASN A 116 -6.65 61.86 15.17
N ILE A 117 -5.38 61.51 15.40
CA ILE A 117 -4.29 62.46 15.67
C ILE A 117 -4.03 63.34 14.43
N VAL A 118 -4.03 64.66 14.65
CA VAL A 118 -3.63 65.66 13.67
C VAL A 118 -2.15 66.00 13.85
N ASN A 119 -1.44 66.11 12.72
CA ASN A 119 -0.03 66.53 12.66
C ASN A 119 0.95 65.66 13.47
N GLY A 120 0.70 64.35 13.57
CA GLY A 120 1.67 63.42 14.17
C GLY A 120 1.13 62.03 14.46
N SER A 121 1.88 61.29 15.28
CA SER A 121 1.54 59.96 15.80
C SER A 121 2.03 59.80 17.25
N LEU A 122 1.64 58.70 17.91
CA LEU A 122 2.24 58.25 19.17
C LEU A 122 3.29 57.17 18.91
N THR A 123 4.29 57.11 19.78
CA THR A 123 5.30 56.05 19.84
C THR A 123 5.43 55.55 21.29
N ALA A 124 5.89 54.31 21.49
CA ALA A 124 6.19 53.79 22.83
C ALA A 124 7.65 53.33 22.92
N LYS A 125 8.29 53.61 24.07
CA LYS A 125 9.56 52.99 24.48
C LYS A 125 9.42 52.41 25.89
N GLN A 126 10.09 51.29 26.15
CA GLN A 126 10.29 50.79 27.51
C GLN A 126 11.49 51.52 28.09
N LEU A 127 11.30 52.16 29.24
CA LEU A 127 12.39 52.74 30.02
C LEU A 127 13.00 51.67 30.93
N PRO A 128 14.19 51.91 31.53
CA PRO A 128 14.67 51.07 32.61
C PRO A 128 13.59 50.90 33.68
N ASN A 129 13.43 49.67 34.20
CA ASN A 129 12.54 49.43 35.33
C ASN A 129 12.96 50.31 36.52
N THR A 130 11.97 50.75 37.28
CA THR A 130 12.18 51.50 38.52
C THR A 130 13.07 50.75 39.51
N ASN A 131 13.60 51.47 40.51
CA ASN A 131 14.41 50.89 41.59
C ASN A 131 13.69 49.78 42.37
N ASP A 132 12.35 49.78 42.40
CA ASP A 132 11.50 48.77 43.03
C ASP A 132 10.97 47.70 42.05
N GLY A 133 11.51 47.67 40.83
CA GLY A 133 11.32 46.60 39.83
C GLY A 133 10.16 46.80 38.85
N ARG A 134 9.31 47.81 39.06
CA ARG A 134 8.15 48.14 38.21
C ARG A 134 8.57 48.46 36.76
N GLU A 135 7.87 47.89 35.79
CA GLU A 135 8.04 48.20 34.37
C GLU A 135 7.47 49.58 34.05
N VAL A 136 8.16 50.32 33.16
CA VAL A 136 7.81 51.68 32.78
C VAL A 136 7.78 51.80 31.26
N TYR A 137 6.64 52.19 30.70
CA TYR A 137 6.47 52.46 29.28
C TYR A 137 6.17 53.94 29.06
N GLN A 138 7.06 54.65 28.37
CA GLN A 138 6.84 56.04 27.97
C GLN A 138 6.17 56.06 26.59
N VAL A 139 4.98 56.64 26.52
CA VAL A 139 4.24 56.97 25.30
C VAL A 139 4.56 58.42 24.94
N THR A 140 5.15 58.63 23.77
CA THR A 140 5.62 59.94 23.29
C THR A 140 4.92 60.34 22.00
N PRO A 141 4.20 61.48 21.97
CA PRO A 141 3.66 62.05 20.74
C PRO A 141 4.74 62.70 19.88
N THR A 142 4.47 62.82 18.58
CA THR A 142 5.27 63.68 17.70
C THR A 142 5.11 65.15 18.11
N SER A 143 6.18 65.94 18.03
CA SER A 143 6.15 67.37 18.37
C SER A 143 5.09 68.13 17.57
N GLY A 144 4.13 68.73 18.27
CA GLY A 144 3.02 69.48 17.67
C GLY A 144 1.84 68.61 17.22
N ALA A 145 1.79 67.34 17.62
CA ALA A 145 0.61 66.48 17.46
C ALA A 145 -0.53 66.92 18.40
N TYR A 146 -1.75 66.94 17.88
CA TYR A 146 -2.95 67.31 18.63
C TYR A 146 -4.15 66.47 18.19
N ILE A 147 -5.23 66.55 18.96
CA ILE A 147 -6.54 66.00 18.62
C ILE A 147 -7.60 67.09 18.70
N GLU A 148 -8.68 66.91 17.94
CA GLU A 148 -9.80 67.83 17.91
C GLU A 148 -10.90 67.39 18.87
N LYS A 149 -11.66 68.37 19.39
CA LYS A 149 -12.88 68.09 20.12
C LYS A 149 -13.82 67.20 19.30
N ASP A 150 -14.41 66.22 19.96
CA ASP A 150 -15.30 65.19 19.40
C ASP A 150 -14.62 64.39 18.26
N GLY A 151 -13.28 64.46 18.16
CA GLY A 151 -12.48 63.83 17.11
C GLY A 151 -12.38 62.30 17.24
N HIS A 152 -12.56 61.75 18.44
CA HIS A 152 -12.61 60.32 18.72
C HIS A 152 -13.75 59.99 19.68
N SER A 153 -13.93 58.70 20.00
CA SER A 153 -14.96 58.25 20.94
C SER A 153 -14.50 58.39 22.40
N GLU A 154 -15.37 58.91 23.29
CA GLU A 154 -15.13 58.88 24.75
C GLU A 154 -14.96 57.45 25.29
N SER A 155 -15.37 56.43 24.54
CA SER A 155 -15.17 55.01 24.88
C SER A 155 -13.88 54.40 24.30
N LEU A 156 -13.01 55.21 23.66
CA LEU A 156 -11.77 54.72 23.04
C LEU A 156 -10.72 54.36 24.11
N VAL A 157 -10.29 53.10 24.11
CA VAL A 157 -9.34 52.55 25.09
C VAL A 157 -8.07 52.05 24.40
N LEU A 158 -6.92 52.32 25.02
CA LEU A 158 -5.72 51.51 24.77
C LEU A 158 -5.96 50.15 25.44
N LYS A 159 -5.99 49.09 24.63
CA LYS A 159 -6.00 47.69 25.07
C LYS A 159 -4.59 47.28 25.45
N PHE A 160 -4.17 47.58 26.67
CA PHE A 160 -2.80 47.34 27.11
C PHE A 160 -2.59 45.86 27.46
N PRO A 161 -1.69 45.14 26.77
CA PRO A 161 -1.50 43.71 26.99
C PRO A 161 -0.78 43.46 28.30
N ILE A 162 -1.36 42.64 29.18
CA ILE A 162 -0.80 42.33 30.50
C ILE A 162 -0.60 40.84 30.75
N LYS A 163 0.43 40.51 31.52
CA LYS A 163 0.68 39.19 32.11
C LYS A 163 0.75 39.38 33.62
N VAL A 164 -0.05 38.61 34.35
CA VAL A 164 -0.02 38.55 35.80
C VAL A 164 1.01 37.51 36.21
N GLY A 165 1.83 37.84 37.21
CA GLY A 165 2.72 36.87 37.86
C GLY A 165 1.96 35.82 38.67
N SER A 166 2.71 34.92 39.29
CA SER A 166 2.15 33.95 40.24
C SER A 166 1.80 34.63 41.56
N LYS A 167 1.10 33.91 42.42
CA LYS A 167 0.79 34.31 43.80
C LYS A 167 2.03 34.64 44.64
N ASP A 168 3.18 34.03 44.31
CA ASP A 168 4.46 34.31 44.97
C ASP A 168 5.10 35.65 44.54
N SER A 169 4.55 36.34 43.53
CA SER A 169 5.00 37.69 43.14
C SER A 169 4.73 38.76 44.19
N GLY A 170 3.85 38.50 45.16
CA GLY A 170 3.43 39.45 46.19
C GLY A 170 2.37 40.47 45.74
N LEU A 171 1.96 40.46 44.47
CA LEU A 171 0.83 41.25 43.99
C LEU A 171 -0.49 40.63 44.47
N THR A 172 -1.24 41.33 45.32
CA THR A 172 -2.53 40.82 45.86
C THR A 172 -3.75 41.60 45.35
N GLU A 173 -3.52 42.84 44.90
CA GLU A 173 -4.54 43.75 44.37
C GLU A 173 -3.87 44.68 43.34
N ILE A 174 -4.51 44.93 42.21
CA ILE A 174 -4.10 46.02 41.30
C ILE A 174 -4.93 47.24 41.69
N VAL A 175 -4.29 48.25 42.27
CA VAL A 175 -4.91 49.54 42.61
C VAL A 175 -4.62 50.55 41.50
N PHE A 176 -5.58 51.43 41.21
CA PHE A 176 -5.49 52.49 40.21
C PHE A 176 -5.76 53.88 40.83
N ASN A 177 -5.24 54.91 40.17
CA ASN A 177 -5.30 56.34 40.50
C ASN A 177 -4.40 56.70 41.68
N ALA A 178 -3.37 57.50 41.39
CA ALA A 178 -2.44 57.99 42.39
C ALA A 178 -2.96 59.33 42.93
N ASP A 179 -3.81 59.29 43.94
CA ASP A 179 -4.45 60.50 44.49
C ASP A 179 -3.46 61.42 45.25
N THR A 180 -2.34 60.88 45.73
CA THR A 180 -1.29 61.63 46.44
C THR A 180 0.11 61.36 45.88
N LYS A 181 1.08 62.24 46.21
CA LYS A 181 2.51 62.02 45.87
C LYS A 181 3.07 60.71 46.42
N GLU A 182 2.50 60.23 47.53
CA GLU A 182 2.92 58.98 48.16
C GLU A 182 2.33 57.76 47.44
N ASP A 183 1.17 57.89 46.79
CA ASP A 183 0.60 56.79 46.00
C ASP A 183 1.45 56.48 44.77
N ILE A 184 2.10 57.47 44.16
CA ILE A 184 3.04 57.28 43.03
C ILE A 184 4.26 56.41 43.44
N ARG A 185 4.65 56.45 44.72
CA ARG A 185 5.72 55.61 45.30
C ARG A 185 5.25 54.18 45.65
N LYS A 186 3.94 53.90 45.61
CA LYS A 186 3.38 52.58 45.96
C LYS A 186 3.29 51.67 44.74
N ASN A 187 3.04 50.39 45.04
CA ASN A 187 2.83 49.35 44.04
C ASN A 187 1.43 49.42 43.39
N ILE A 188 1.16 50.49 42.64
CA ILE A 188 -0.14 50.76 41.98
C ILE A 188 0.07 51.00 40.48
N LEU A 189 -0.95 50.74 39.66
CA LEU A 189 -0.94 51.14 38.26
C LEU A 189 -1.31 52.63 38.17
N PHE A 190 -0.41 53.41 37.58
CA PHE A 190 -0.71 54.80 37.23
C PHE A 190 -0.18 55.18 35.85
N ILE A 191 -0.84 56.17 35.26
CA ILE A 191 -0.35 56.92 34.11
C ILE A 191 0.20 58.25 34.64
N GLY A 192 1.48 58.48 34.35
CA GLY A 192 2.19 59.72 34.61
C GLY A 192 2.14 60.68 33.43
N THR A 193 2.28 61.99 33.64
CA THR A 193 2.53 62.98 32.57
C THR A 193 3.70 63.91 32.85
N ASP A 194 4.19 64.55 31.79
CA ASP A 194 5.30 65.50 31.77
C ASP A 194 5.03 66.85 32.50
N ASN A 195 5.96 67.79 32.36
CA ASN A 195 5.98 69.06 33.10
C ASN A 195 5.06 70.16 32.52
N ILE A 196 4.05 69.84 31.70
CA ILE A 196 3.16 70.81 31.05
C ILE A 196 2.01 71.24 32.00
N LYS A 197 1.46 72.45 31.83
CA LYS A 197 0.34 72.91 32.68
C LYS A 197 -0.99 72.29 32.24
N PHE A 198 -1.62 71.57 33.15
CA PHE A 198 -3.01 71.12 32.98
C PHE A 198 -4.01 72.26 33.22
N ASP A 199 -5.22 72.07 32.69
CA ASP A 199 -6.38 72.94 32.88
C ASP A 199 -6.62 73.29 34.36
N ALA A 200 -6.74 74.59 34.65
CA ALA A 200 -6.95 75.10 36.01
C ALA A 200 -8.30 74.70 36.63
N SER A 201 -9.20 74.07 35.88
CA SER A 201 -10.42 73.44 36.41
C SER A 201 -10.17 72.10 37.14
N ILE A 202 -9.01 71.46 36.95
CA ILE A 202 -8.61 70.26 37.70
C ILE A 202 -7.72 70.69 38.87
N ALA A 203 -8.24 70.56 40.09
CA ALA A 203 -7.71 71.27 41.26
C ALA A 203 -6.27 70.87 41.69
N PHE A 204 -5.85 69.61 41.43
CA PHE A 204 -4.49 69.14 41.74
C PHE A 204 -4.19 67.82 41.02
N TYR A 205 -2.98 67.71 40.44
CA TYR A 205 -2.32 66.44 40.15
C TYR A 205 -1.07 66.33 41.04
N PRO A 206 -0.73 65.16 41.60
CA PRO A 206 0.35 65.01 42.56
C PRO A 206 1.66 64.87 41.77
N GLU A 207 2.53 65.85 41.93
CA GLU A 207 3.79 65.91 41.18
C GLU A 207 4.95 65.36 42.02
N ILE A 208 5.74 64.47 41.44
CA ILE A 208 6.97 63.93 42.03
C ILE A 208 8.10 64.03 41.00
N THR A 209 9.37 64.16 41.42
CA THR A 209 10.47 64.11 40.44
C THR A 209 10.61 62.69 39.89
N ALA A 210 10.95 62.54 38.60
CA ALA A 210 11.05 61.21 37.99
C ALA A 210 12.07 60.32 38.72
N ASN A 211 13.20 60.91 39.13
CA ASN A 211 14.24 60.27 39.94
C ASN A 211 13.76 59.74 41.30
N GLU A 212 12.83 60.43 41.98
CA GLU A 212 12.29 59.98 43.28
C GLU A 212 11.48 58.68 43.21
N VAL A 213 10.99 58.32 42.02
CA VAL A 213 10.27 57.07 41.73
C VAL A 213 11.06 56.14 40.81
N GLY A 214 12.33 56.46 40.54
CA GLY A 214 13.22 55.63 39.72
C GLY A 214 12.88 55.60 38.22
N ILE A 215 12.15 56.60 37.71
CA ILE A 215 11.85 56.71 36.28
C ILE A 215 12.98 57.49 35.59
N ASP A 216 13.73 56.82 34.72
CA ASP A 216 14.80 57.40 33.90
C ASP A 216 14.27 57.77 32.51
N GLY A 217 13.63 58.95 32.43
CA GLY A 217 12.99 59.49 31.23
C GLY A 217 13.42 60.93 30.93
N ASP A 218 12.96 61.46 29.80
CA ASP A 218 13.34 62.81 29.34
C ASP A 218 12.70 63.93 30.20
N ASP A 219 11.63 63.62 30.96
CA ASP A 219 10.90 64.57 31.79
C ASP A 219 11.36 64.55 33.25
N GLY A 220 11.72 65.71 33.81
CA GLY A 220 12.21 65.82 35.19
C GLY A 220 11.17 65.57 36.29
N VAL A 221 9.88 65.55 35.95
CA VAL A 221 8.76 65.28 36.87
C VAL A 221 7.75 64.34 36.22
N VAL A 222 7.06 63.58 37.07
CA VAL A 222 5.94 62.72 36.68
C VAL A 222 4.75 63.04 37.58
N ARG A 223 3.56 63.14 36.98
CA ARG A 223 2.31 63.45 37.70
C ARG A 223 1.31 62.32 37.67
N GLY A 224 0.85 61.86 38.83
CA GLY A 224 -0.27 60.91 38.91
C GLY A 224 -1.59 61.53 38.42
N ILE A 225 -2.45 60.71 37.81
CA ILE A 225 -3.83 61.12 37.49
C ILE A 225 -4.72 60.86 38.72
N VAL A 226 -5.40 61.90 39.18
CA VAL A 226 -6.18 61.97 40.44
C VAL A 226 -7.67 61.89 40.16
N LEU A 227 -8.39 61.17 41.02
CA LEU A 227 -9.84 61.28 41.14
C LEU A 227 -10.22 61.35 42.63
N ASN A 228 -9.94 62.51 43.23
CA ASN A 228 -10.09 62.85 44.66
C ASN A 228 -10.96 61.88 45.50
N GLY A 229 -10.30 60.91 46.13
CA GLY A 229 -10.91 59.98 47.08
C GLY A 229 -11.45 58.68 46.46
N ILE A 230 -11.11 58.36 45.21
CA ILE A 230 -11.56 57.16 44.50
C ILE A 230 -10.37 56.39 43.94
N HIS A 231 -9.76 55.58 44.81
CA HIS A 231 -8.99 54.43 44.38
C HIS A 231 -9.95 53.37 43.82
N ARG A 232 -9.62 52.83 42.65
CA ARG A 232 -10.27 51.64 42.10
C ARG A 232 -9.35 50.45 42.31
N SER A 233 -9.88 49.24 42.36
CA SER A 233 -9.05 48.04 42.41
C SER A 233 -9.66 46.82 41.72
N ILE A 234 -8.76 45.92 41.31
CA ILE A 234 -9.06 44.57 40.81
C ILE A 234 -8.36 43.57 41.72
N ASN A 235 -9.09 42.59 42.23
CA ASN A 235 -8.58 41.58 43.16
C ASN A 235 -7.91 40.43 42.40
N LEU A 236 -6.80 39.90 42.91
CA LEU A 236 -6.18 38.70 42.34
C LEU A 236 -6.77 37.42 42.94
N PHE A 237 -6.93 36.39 42.11
CA PHE A 237 -7.47 35.08 42.51
C PHE A 237 -6.89 33.95 41.65
N SER A 238 -7.04 32.71 42.12
CA SER A 238 -6.63 31.50 41.39
C SER A 238 -7.91 30.80 40.87
N PRO A 239 -8.34 31.02 39.60
CA PRO A 239 -9.59 30.46 39.06
C PRO A 239 -9.56 28.95 38.88
N GLN A 240 -10.75 28.38 38.63
CA GLN A 240 -10.84 27.12 37.91
C GLN A 240 -10.57 27.35 36.42
N VAL A 241 -9.72 26.51 35.82
CA VAL A 241 -9.34 26.58 34.39
C VAL A 241 -9.76 25.28 33.71
N GLN A 242 -10.35 25.36 32.51
CA GLN A 242 -10.70 24.19 31.69
C GLN A 242 -9.84 24.12 30.43
N ASP A 243 -9.05 23.06 30.31
CA ASP A 243 -8.32 22.70 29.09
C ASP A 243 -9.17 21.74 28.27
N ASN A 244 -9.13 21.89 26.94
CA ASN A 244 -9.85 21.04 26.00
C ASN A 244 -8.87 20.27 25.10
N TYR A 245 -9.15 18.99 24.91
CA TYR A 245 -8.44 18.10 24.02
C TYR A 245 -9.42 17.60 22.97
N THR A 246 -9.18 17.94 21.70
CA THR A 246 -9.95 17.41 20.58
C THR A 246 -9.10 16.42 19.80
N VAL A 247 -9.63 15.20 19.63
CA VAL A 247 -8.97 14.12 18.90
C VAL A 247 -9.48 14.08 17.47
N TYR A 248 -8.56 14.07 16.52
CA TYR A 248 -8.81 14.11 15.09
C TYR A 248 -8.28 12.84 14.39
N GLU A 249 -9.02 12.36 13.41
CA GLU A 249 -8.49 11.39 12.44
C GLU A 249 -7.48 12.09 11.52
N GLN A 250 -6.24 11.62 11.50
CA GLN A 250 -5.17 12.19 10.70
C GLN A 250 -5.49 12.03 9.20
N GLY A 251 -5.36 13.12 8.44
CA GLY A 251 -5.64 13.16 7.00
C GLY A 251 -7.06 13.64 6.65
N THR A 252 -8.09 13.28 7.43
CA THR A 252 -9.46 13.79 7.23
C THR A 252 -9.78 15.00 8.12
N ASN A 253 -9.08 15.16 9.24
CA ASN A 253 -9.37 16.13 10.30
C ASN A 253 -10.80 16.01 10.87
N SER A 254 -11.39 14.81 10.79
CA SER A 254 -12.68 14.51 11.41
C SER A 254 -12.52 14.41 12.92
N VAL A 255 -13.37 15.08 13.69
CA VAL A 255 -13.38 14.95 15.16
C VAL A 255 -13.88 13.56 15.55
N LEU A 256 -13.06 12.82 16.29
CA LEU A 256 -13.36 11.47 16.78
C LEU A 256 -13.84 11.47 18.23
N ALA A 257 -13.22 12.29 19.07
CA ALA A 257 -13.51 12.41 20.49
C ALA A 257 -13.12 13.79 21.02
N THR A 258 -13.72 14.19 22.13
CA THR A 258 -13.25 15.31 22.95
C THR A 258 -13.03 14.83 24.39
N LYS A 259 -12.06 15.43 25.06
CA LYS A 259 -11.85 15.31 26.51
C LYS A 259 -11.65 16.71 27.05
N ASP A 260 -12.21 16.99 28.21
CA ASP A 260 -11.91 18.18 28.97
C ASP A 260 -11.29 17.79 30.31
N LYS A 261 -10.50 18.70 30.86
CA LYS A 261 -9.94 18.58 32.20
C LYS A 261 -10.03 19.94 32.87
N ILE A 262 -10.39 19.93 34.15
CA ILE A 262 -10.54 21.14 34.96
C ILE A 262 -9.61 21.03 36.17
N GLY A 263 -8.93 22.13 36.50
CA GLY A 263 -8.13 22.29 37.71
C GLY A 263 -8.10 23.74 38.18
N ILE A 264 -7.22 24.06 39.13
CA ILE A 264 -7.00 25.43 39.63
C ILE A 264 -5.79 26.02 38.91
N SER A 265 -5.80 27.30 38.55
CA SER A 265 -4.63 27.98 37.97
C SER A 265 -3.37 27.81 38.84
N GLU A 266 -2.19 27.87 38.23
CA GLU A 266 -0.88 27.71 38.91
C GLU A 266 -0.59 26.25 39.37
N ASP A 267 -1.61 25.41 39.58
CA ASP A 267 -1.42 23.97 39.77
C ASP A 267 -1.02 23.28 38.45
N ASN A 268 -0.55 22.04 38.58
CA ASN A 268 -0.09 21.20 37.47
C ASN A 268 -0.87 19.87 37.41
N TYR A 269 -1.03 19.31 36.21
CA TYR A 269 -1.62 17.98 36.00
C TYR A 269 -0.84 17.17 34.95
N SER A 270 -0.89 15.84 35.04
CA SER A 270 -0.31 14.97 34.01
C SER A 270 -1.37 14.55 32.97
N ARG A 271 -0.93 14.38 31.72
CA ARG A 271 -1.72 13.84 30.61
C ARG A 271 -1.81 12.31 30.61
N ILE A 272 -0.96 11.63 31.38
CA ILE A 272 -0.97 10.17 31.54
C ILE A 272 -2.32 9.72 32.13
N GLY A 273 -2.96 8.74 31.49
CA GLY A 273 -4.31 8.28 31.82
C GLY A 273 -5.46 9.22 31.41
N LEU A 274 -5.18 10.35 30.73
CA LEU A 274 -6.20 11.27 30.21
C LEU A 274 -6.32 11.17 28.68
N VAL A 275 -5.18 11.19 27.97
CA VAL A 275 -5.11 11.25 26.49
C VAL A 275 -4.01 10.38 25.87
N ASP A 276 -3.35 9.55 26.66
CA ASP A 276 -2.12 8.82 26.30
C ASP A 276 -2.34 7.46 25.63
N ASN A 277 -3.60 7.00 25.50
CA ASN A 277 -3.96 5.73 24.88
C ASN A 277 -5.39 5.76 24.30
N LEU A 278 -5.69 4.85 23.38
CA LEU A 278 -7.00 4.82 22.71
C LEU A 278 -8.15 4.48 23.66
N SER A 279 -7.90 3.66 24.68
CA SER A 279 -8.93 3.24 25.63
C SER A 279 -9.45 4.41 26.49
N VAL A 280 -8.57 5.29 26.99
CA VAL A 280 -8.99 6.50 27.73
C VAL A 280 -9.64 7.53 26.80
N LEU A 281 -9.23 7.59 25.53
CA LEU A 281 -9.88 8.42 24.52
C LEU A 281 -11.27 7.89 24.11
N GLY A 282 -11.53 6.59 24.25
CA GLY A 282 -12.76 5.93 23.85
C GLY A 282 -12.76 5.45 22.39
N LEU A 283 -11.59 5.21 21.82
CA LEU A 283 -11.38 4.79 20.44
C LEU A 283 -11.12 3.28 20.35
N ASP A 284 -11.53 2.67 19.23
CA ASP A 284 -11.36 1.24 18.98
C ASP A 284 -9.96 0.95 18.41
N SER A 285 -9.17 0.17 19.15
CA SER A 285 -7.80 -0.23 18.78
C SER A 285 -7.72 -1.24 17.64
N THR A 286 -8.86 -1.68 17.09
CA THR A 286 -8.93 -2.44 15.83
C THR A 286 -9.15 -1.56 14.60
N ILE A 287 -9.48 -0.28 14.82
CA ILE A 287 -9.71 0.73 13.77
C ILE A 287 -8.55 1.74 13.73
N TYR A 288 -8.03 2.16 14.89
CA TYR A 288 -6.99 3.20 15.00
C TYR A 288 -5.67 2.63 15.53
N ASP A 289 -4.53 3.13 15.05
CA ASP A 289 -3.21 2.78 15.57
C ASP A 289 -2.86 3.66 16.78
N GLU A 290 -2.71 3.03 17.95
CA GLU A 290 -2.31 3.72 19.18
C GLU A 290 -0.90 4.31 19.08
N ASN A 291 0.01 3.68 18.32
CA ASN A 291 1.40 4.14 18.20
C ASN A 291 1.52 5.41 17.32
N SER A 292 0.50 5.71 16.53
CA SER A 292 0.39 6.91 15.71
C SER A 292 -0.09 8.16 16.48
N LEU A 293 -0.50 8.01 17.75
CA LEU A 293 -1.00 9.12 18.56
C LEU A 293 0.04 10.23 18.69
N THR A 294 -0.35 11.45 18.32
CA THR A 294 0.46 12.67 18.42
C THR A 294 -0.37 13.83 18.96
N ILE A 295 0.29 14.86 19.49
CA ILE A 295 -0.34 16.09 20.01
C ILE A 295 0.38 17.31 19.43
N ASP A 296 -0.35 18.39 19.16
CA ASP A 296 0.16 19.63 18.58
C ASP A 296 1.12 20.41 19.51
N SER A 297 0.95 20.30 20.83
CA SER A 297 1.77 21.01 21.82
C SER A 297 2.12 20.14 23.05
N GLY A 298 3.43 19.96 23.26
CA GLY A 298 4.00 19.13 24.32
C GLY A 298 4.10 17.65 23.91
N THR A 299 3.81 16.74 24.84
CA THR A 299 3.76 15.29 24.62
C THR A 299 2.54 14.69 25.32
N LEU A 300 2.14 13.47 24.95
CA LEU A 300 1.02 12.77 25.59
C LEU A 300 1.30 12.34 27.06
N SER A 301 2.56 12.48 27.52
CA SER A 301 3.03 11.97 28.81
C SER A 301 3.62 13.06 29.72
N ASP A 302 3.50 14.33 29.35
CA ASP A 302 4.06 15.44 30.11
C ASP A 302 3.17 15.88 31.29
N THR A 303 3.59 16.97 31.90
CA THR A 303 2.87 17.71 32.93
C THR A 303 2.57 19.10 32.39
N VAL A 304 1.32 19.54 32.56
CA VAL A 304 0.78 20.80 32.04
C VAL A 304 0.38 21.68 33.23
N GLU A 305 0.68 22.97 33.14
CA GLU A 305 0.23 23.99 34.08
C GLU A 305 -1.14 24.53 33.68
N TRP A 306 -2.02 24.74 34.65
CA TRP A 306 -3.31 25.42 34.44
C TRP A 306 -3.11 26.92 34.21
N ILE A 307 -3.17 27.34 32.94
CA ILE A 307 -2.98 28.74 32.53
C ILE A 307 -4.26 29.26 31.87
N PRO A 308 -4.96 30.26 32.46
CA PRO A 308 -6.12 30.89 31.82
C PRO A 308 -5.68 31.80 30.66
N GLN A 309 -6.33 31.64 29.51
CA GLN A 309 -5.99 32.36 28.28
C GLN A 309 -6.40 33.85 28.31
N ASN A 310 -7.51 34.15 28.97
CA ASN A 310 -7.90 35.51 29.37
C ASN A 310 -7.95 35.55 30.90
N ALA A 311 -7.26 36.49 31.54
CA ALA A 311 -7.14 36.60 32.98
C ALA A 311 -8.32 37.34 33.67
N LEU A 312 -9.11 38.11 32.93
CA LEU A 312 -10.04 39.10 33.49
C LEU A 312 -11.49 38.57 33.55
N THR A 313 -12.15 38.69 34.70
CA THR A 313 -13.58 38.33 34.87
C THR A 313 -14.32 39.20 35.92
N ASN A 314 -15.65 39.09 35.93
CA ASN A 314 -16.56 39.62 36.95
C ASN A 314 -17.02 38.58 37.98
N ASP A 315 -16.88 37.28 37.69
CA ASP A 315 -17.29 36.19 38.57
C ASP A 315 -16.07 35.31 38.89
N PRO A 316 -15.58 35.28 40.14
CA PRO A 316 -14.40 34.51 40.50
C PRO A 316 -14.69 32.99 40.58
N ASN A 317 -15.94 32.59 40.35
CA ASN A 317 -16.37 31.19 40.24
C ASN A 317 -16.56 30.76 38.77
N GLU A 318 -16.33 31.65 37.80
CA GLU A 318 -16.32 31.29 36.39
C GLU A 318 -15.20 30.28 36.10
N ILE A 319 -15.52 29.22 35.35
CA ILE A 319 -14.50 28.30 34.84
C ILE A 319 -13.91 28.94 33.59
N MET A 320 -12.67 29.40 33.72
CA MET A 320 -12.00 30.18 32.70
C MET A 320 -11.40 29.28 31.62
N LYS A 321 -11.44 29.74 30.36
CA LYS A 321 -10.89 28.98 29.23
C LYS A 321 -9.36 28.86 29.36
N GLY A 322 -8.89 27.62 29.42
CA GLY A 322 -7.48 27.26 29.37
C GLY A 322 -7.03 26.96 27.94
N ASN A 323 -6.10 26.01 27.82
CA ASN A 323 -5.49 25.62 26.56
C ASN A 323 -6.41 24.71 25.72
N GLU A 324 -6.29 24.83 24.41
CA GLU A 324 -6.89 23.91 23.44
C GLU A 324 -5.77 23.08 22.80
N TYR A 325 -5.95 21.77 22.76
CA TYR A 325 -4.98 20.81 22.25
C TYR A 325 -5.60 19.93 21.17
N SER A 326 -4.87 19.76 20.08
CA SER A 326 -5.23 18.90 18.95
C SER A 326 -4.43 17.61 19.04
N ILE A 327 -5.11 16.48 19.20
CA ILE A 327 -4.52 15.14 19.15
C ILE A 327 -4.84 14.53 17.79
N TYR A 328 -3.87 13.87 17.17
CA TYR A 328 -4.05 13.18 15.90
C TYR A 328 -3.78 11.69 16.06
N VAL A 329 -4.60 10.87 15.40
CA VAL A 329 -4.44 9.42 15.33
C VAL A 329 -4.69 8.96 13.90
N LYS A 330 -3.89 8.02 13.42
CA LYS A 330 -4.13 7.34 12.15
C LYS A 330 -5.10 6.18 12.31
N ARG A 331 -5.80 5.90 11.22
CA ARG A 331 -6.69 4.76 11.05
C ARG A 331 -5.97 3.69 10.24
N TYR A 332 -6.08 2.43 10.66
CA TYR A 332 -5.56 1.29 9.91
C TYR A 332 -6.19 1.22 8.52
N ALA A 333 -5.38 0.92 7.52
CA ALA A 333 -5.81 0.72 6.15
C ALA A 333 -6.40 -0.67 5.93
N LYS A 334 -6.81 -0.95 4.70
CA LYS A 334 -6.96 -2.32 4.23
C LYS A 334 -5.60 -2.88 3.81
N ASP A 335 -5.38 -4.14 4.17
CA ASP A 335 -4.22 -4.91 3.75
C ASP A 335 -4.12 -4.99 2.23
N ILE A 336 -2.89 -4.90 1.71
CA ILE A 336 -2.59 -5.04 0.29
C ILE A 336 -2.11 -6.47 0.03
N THR A 337 -2.78 -7.17 -0.88
CA THR A 337 -2.38 -8.52 -1.29
C THR A 337 -1.49 -8.45 -2.52
N VAL A 338 -0.28 -8.99 -2.40
CA VAL A 338 0.69 -9.11 -3.50
C VAL A 338 0.75 -10.55 -3.99
N ASN A 339 0.23 -10.80 -5.19
CA ASN A 339 0.12 -12.14 -5.78
C ASN A 339 1.22 -12.41 -6.83
N TYR A 340 1.59 -13.68 -6.97
CA TYR A 340 2.62 -14.16 -7.90
C TYR A 340 2.05 -15.35 -8.68
N VAL A 341 1.70 -15.11 -9.95
CA VAL A 341 0.92 -16.05 -10.77
C VAL A 341 1.54 -16.29 -12.15
N ASP A 342 1.18 -17.40 -12.78
CA ASP A 342 1.44 -17.61 -14.20
C ASP A 342 0.41 -16.90 -15.11
N GLU A 343 0.59 -17.01 -16.43
CA GLU A 343 -0.33 -16.44 -17.43
C GLU A 343 -1.75 -17.04 -17.41
N ASN A 344 -1.95 -18.15 -16.71
CA ASN A 344 -3.23 -18.82 -16.50
C ASN A 344 -3.83 -18.50 -15.13
N ASN A 345 -3.27 -17.52 -14.41
CA ASN A 345 -3.60 -17.13 -13.02
C ASN A 345 -3.37 -18.23 -11.97
N ASN A 346 -2.59 -19.29 -12.26
CA ASN A 346 -2.22 -20.25 -11.22
C ASN A 346 -1.19 -19.61 -10.28
N LYS A 347 -1.36 -19.81 -8.97
CA LYS A 347 -0.40 -19.36 -7.96
C LYS A 347 0.92 -20.16 -8.08
N ILE A 348 2.03 -19.46 -8.30
CA ILE A 348 3.38 -20.07 -8.47
C ILE A 348 4.37 -19.69 -7.36
N SER A 349 4.01 -18.76 -6.49
CA SER A 349 4.73 -18.41 -5.25
C SER A 349 3.72 -17.94 -4.20
N ASP A 350 4.10 -18.01 -2.92
CA ASP A 350 3.29 -17.42 -1.85
C ASP A 350 3.11 -15.91 -2.01
N SER A 351 1.85 -15.49 -1.80
CA SER A 351 1.43 -14.10 -1.75
C SER A 351 2.02 -13.40 -0.53
N VAL A 352 2.27 -12.10 -0.64
CA VAL A 352 2.71 -11.27 0.49
C VAL A 352 1.55 -10.35 0.87
N ILE A 353 1.29 -10.23 2.17
CA ILE A 353 0.35 -9.25 2.71
C ILE A 353 1.16 -8.08 3.25
N LEU A 354 0.82 -6.87 2.84
CA LEU A 354 1.34 -5.64 3.41
C LEU A 354 0.24 -4.96 4.22
N SER A 355 0.56 -4.54 5.44
CA SER A 355 -0.32 -3.82 6.36
C SER A 355 0.30 -2.46 6.70
N GLY A 356 -0.55 -1.47 7.00
CA GLY A 356 -0.13 -0.12 7.33
C GLY A 356 -1.32 0.80 7.63
N ASP A 357 -1.05 2.06 7.88
CA ASP A 357 -2.10 3.06 8.12
C ASP A 357 -2.52 3.78 6.85
N ILE A 358 -3.74 4.34 6.84
CA ILE A 358 -4.24 5.13 5.72
C ILE A 358 -3.28 6.31 5.44
N GLY A 359 -2.85 6.42 4.19
CA GLY A 359 -1.91 7.45 3.74
C GLY A 359 -0.43 7.07 3.82
N ASP A 360 -0.07 5.98 4.50
CA ASP A 360 1.32 5.48 4.49
C ASP A 360 1.72 5.00 3.10
N SER A 361 2.99 5.18 2.73
CA SER A 361 3.53 4.71 1.46
C SER A 361 3.85 3.22 1.49
N TYR A 362 3.51 2.49 0.43
CA TYR A 362 3.97 1.11 0.21
C TYR A 362 4.77 0.97 -1.09
N ALA A 363 5.59 -0.08 -1.12
CA ALA A 363 6.23 -0.61 -2.31
C ALA A 363 6.16 -2.15 -2.28
N THR A 364 5.98 -2.77 -3.44
CA THR A 364 5.95 -4.23 -3.59
C THR A 364 7.18 -4.73 -4.34
N GLU A 365 7.58 -5.97 -4.07
CA GLU A 365 8.79 -6.56 -4.65
C GLU A 365 8.48 -7.65 -5.68
N GLN A 366 9.13 -7.57 -6.84
CA GLN A 366 9.16 -8.64 -7.82
C GLN A 366 10.04 -9.78 -7.31
N LYS A 367 9.52 -11.02 -7.31
CA LYS A 367 10.31 -12.21 -6.96
C LYS A 367 11.00 -12.82 -8.19
N GLY A 368 12.19 -13.39 -7.99
CA GLY A 368 12.76 -14.37 -8.91
C GLY A 368 12.15 -15.74 -8.63
N ILE A 369 11.54 -16.38 -9.63
CA ILE A 369 10.82 -17.66 -9.48
C ILE A 369 11.45 -18.69 -10.42
N THR A 370 11.99 -19.78 -9.87
CA THR A 370 12.66 -20.84 -10.65
C THR A 370 11.70 -21.48 -11.65
N GLY A 371 12.14 -21.62 -12.91
CA GLY A 371 11.31 -22.17 -14.00
C GLY A 371 10.35 -21.16 -14.63
N TYR A 372 10.40 -19.89 -14.23
CA TYR A 372 9.54 -18.82 -14.74
C TYR A 372 10.37 -17.56 -15.10
N THR A 373 9.83 -16.73 -15.99
CA THR A 373 10.37 -15.41 -16.34
C THR A 373 9.29 -14.36 -16.11
N PHE A 374 9.64 -13.23 -15.50
CA PHE A 374 8.69 -12.14 -15.26
C PHE A 374 8.17 -11.56 -16.58
N LYS A 375 6.85 -11.32 -16.65
CA LYS A 375 6.16 -10.78 -17.82
C LYS A 375 5.67 -9.35 -17.57
N GLU A 376 4.81 -9.16 -16.57
CA GLU A 376 4.17 -7.88 -16.28
C GLU A 376 3.70 -7.79 -14.82
N VAL A 377 3.48 -6.59 -14.32
CA VAL A 377 2.81 -6.34 -13.04
C VAL A 377 1.45 -5.67 -13.30
N LYS A 378 0.41 -6.17 -12.63
CA LYS A 378 -0.96 -5.64 -12.65
C LYS A 378 -1.25 -4.96 -11.31
N GLY A 379 -1.93 -3.83 -11.34
CA GLY A 379 -2.05 -2.95 -10.16
C GLY A 379 -0.82 -2.05 -9.99
N ASN A 380 -0.78 -1.29 -8.89
CA ASN A 380 0.25 -0.30 -8.64
C ASN A 380 1.34 -0.89 -7.72
N ALA A 381 2.55 -1.10 -8.23
CA ALA A 381 3.66 -1.64 -7.42
C ALA A 381 4.19 -0.67 -6.34
N THR A 382 3.78 0.60 -6.38
CA THR A 382 4.04 1.61 -5.35
C THR A 382 2.82 2.52 -5.22
N GLY A 383 2.56 3.05 -4.03
CA GLY A 383 1.44 3.95 -3.80
C GLY A 383 1.28 4.28 -2.32
N THR A 384 0.07 4.68 -1.93
CA THR A 384 -0.32 4.79 -0.51
C THR A 384 -1.43 3.83 -0.15
N PHE A 385 -1.41 3.38 1.09
CA PHE A 385 -2.46 2.59 1.72
C PHE A 385 -3.77 3.38 1.81
N THR A 386 -4.91 2.70 1.61
CA THR A 386 -6.25 3.30 1.61
C THR A 386 -7.25 2.49 2.43
N ASP A 387 -8.47 2.99 2.60
CA ASP A 387 -9.57 2.24 3.22
C ASP A 387 -10.26 1.24 2.26
N GLN A 388 -9.82 1.20 1.00
CA GLN A 388 -10.28 0.27 -0.03
C GLN A 388 -9.28 -0.89 -0.18
N GLU A 389 -9.77 -2.05 -0.59
CA GLU A 389 -8.91 -3.20 -0.90
C GLU A 389 -8.00 -2.89 -2.11
N GLN A 390 -6.72 -3.22 -1.99
CA GLN A 390 -5.70 -3.02 -3.03
C GLN A 390 -4.99 -4.34 -3.32
N GLU A 391 -4.75 -4.63 -4.60
CA GLU A 391 -4.08 -5.85 -5.07
C GLU A 391 -2.97 -5.49 -6.05
N VAL A 392 -1.84 -6.21 -5.97
CA VAL A 392 -0.73 -6.12 -6.93
C VAL A 392 -0.35 -7.53 -7.38
N THR A 393 -0.44 -7.80 -8.67
CA THR A 393 -0.25 -9.16 -9.21
C THR A 393 0.88 -9.19 -10.22
N TYR A 394 1.99 -9.83 -9.83
CA TYR A 394 3.11 -10.12 -10.71
C TYR A 394 2.82 -11.38 -11.53
N VAL A 395 2.81 -11.23 -12.85
CA VAL A 395 2.53 -12.30 -13.82
C VAL A 395 3.84 -12.78 -14.45
N TYR A 396 3.97 -14.09 -14.59
CA TYR A 396 5.17 -14.75 -15.11
C TYR A 396 4.83 -15.74 -16.23
N THR A 397 5.70 -15.81 -17.23
CA THR A 397 5.68 -16.84 -18.28
C THR A 397 6.48 -18.05 -17.82
N LYS A 398 5.96 -19.26 -18.02
CA LYS A 398 6.68 -20.50 -17.71
C LYS A 398 7.81 -20.71 -18.72
N ASN A 399 9.02 -21.00 -18.23
CA ASN A 399 10.17 -21.22 -19.09
C ASN A 399 10.05 -22.58 -19.79
N LEU A 400 9.97 -22.56 -21.12
CA LEU A 400 10.00 -23.79 -21.92
C LEU A 400 11.44 -24.29 -22.05
N VAL A 401 11.63 -25.59 -21.82
CA VAL A 401 12.91 -26.27 -22.01
C VAL A 401 12.78 -27.09 -23.28
N LYS A 402 13.64 -26.86 -24.28
CA LYS A 402 13.68 -27.71 -25.49
C LYS A 402 14.00 -29.15 -25.10
N ALA A 403 13.22 -30.09 -25.62
CA ALA A 403 13.45 -31.51 -25.44
C ALA A 403 14.60 -32.02 -26.33
N SER A 404 15.05 -33.25 -26.07
CA SER A 404 15.80 -33.98 -27.08
C SER A 404 14.85 -34.43 -28.20
N PRO A 405 15.24 -34.34 -29.49
CA PRO A 405 14.41 -34.84 -30.58
C PRO A 405 14.13 -36.34 -30.45
N ILE A 406 12.93 -36.77 -30.85
CA ILE A 406 12.56 -38.18 -30.86
C ILE A 406 12.82 -38.76 -32.24
N THR A 407 13.62 -39.81 -32.33
CA THR A 407 13.97 -40.45 -33.61
C THR A 407 13.06 -41.65 -33.87
N VAL A 408 12.37 -41.64 -35.02
CA VAL A 408 11.48 -42.71 -35.44
C VAL A 408 12.11 -43.50 -36.58
N HIS A 409 12.51 -44.73 -36.29
CA HIS A 409 13.15 -45.65 -37.21
C HIS A 409 12.15 -46.59 -37.87
N TYR A 410 12.42 -46.95 -39.13
CA TYR A 410 11.67 -47.95 -39.88
C TYR A 410 12.64 -48.96 -40.49
N VAL A 411 12.68 -50.18 -39.94
CA VAL A 411 13.70 -51.20 -40.26
C VAL A 411 13.10 -52.57 -40.53
N ASP A 412 13.80 -53.43 -41.26
CA ASP A 412 13.44 -54.85 -41.36
C ASP A 412 13.87 -55.65 -40.12
N THR A 413 13.47 -56.92 -40.04
CA THR A 413 13.90 -57.87 -38.99
C THR A 413 15.42 -58.07 -38.85
N LYS A 414 16.25 -57.58 -39.79
CA LYS A 414 17.71 -57.63 -39.74
C LYS A 414 18.34 -56.28 -39.35
N GLY A 415 17.53 -55.25 -39.09
CA GLY A 415 17.98 -53.89 -38.81
C GLY A 415 18.27 -53.05 -40.07
N THR A 416 17.94 -53.54 -41.27
CA THR A 416 18.12 -52.79 -42.51
C THR A 416 17.11 -51.63 -42.58
N LYS A 417 17.58 -50.40 -42.74
CA LYS A 417 16.73 -49.21 -42.89
C LYS A 417 15.85 -49.31 -44.15
N LEU A 418 14.53 -49.17 -43.98
CA LEU A 418 13.51 -49.27 -45.04
C LEU A 418 12.92 -47.93 -45.47
N SER A 419 13.03 -46.89 -44.64
CA SER A 419 12.60 -45.53 -44.92
C SER A 419 13.46 -44.55 -44.13
N ASP A 420 13.48 -43.28 -44.51
CA ASP A 420 14.14 -42.25 -43.72
C ASP A 420 13.52 -42.11 -42.34
N ASP A 421 14.41 -41.83 -41.38
CA ASP A 421 14.06 -41.63 -39.98
C ASP A 421 13.33 -40.29 -39.85
N ILE A 422 12.34 -40.23 -38.98
CA ILE A 422 11.61 -38.99 -38.70
C ILE A 422 12.11 -38.46 -37.35
N LEU A 423 12.52 -37.19 -37.32
CA LEU A 423 12.77 -36.46 -36.09
C LEU A 423 11.51 -35.69 -35.70
N LEU A 424 11.03 -35.90 -34.49
CA LEU A 424 10.03 -35.03 -33.88
C LEU A 424 10.73 -34.06 -32.92
N GLU A 425 10.39 -32.78 -32.98
CA GLU A 425 10.90 -31.74 -32.07
C GLU A 425 9.78 -31.19 -31.19
N GLY A 426 10.12 -30.80 -29.96
CA GLY A 426 9.18 -30.26 -28.97
C GLY A 426 9.88 -29.72 -27.73
N ASN A 427 9.10 -29.33 -26.72
CA ASN A 427 9.60 -28.96 -25.39
C ASN A 427 9.34 -30.10 -24.40
N VAL A 428 10.10 -30.14 -23.31
CA VAL A 428 9.93 -31.14 -22.25
C VAL A 428 8.51 -31.06 -21.68
N GLY A 429 7.79 -32.19 -21.74
CA GLY A 429 6.39 -32.31 -21.33
C GLY A 429 5.36 -32.16 -22.45
N ASP A 430 5.73 -31.68 -23.65
CA ASP A 430 4.85 -31.68 -24.81
C ASP A 430 4.50 -33.14 -25.19
N SER A 431 3.27 -33.40 -25.63
CA SER A 431 2.84 -34.75 -26.06
C SER A 431 3.29 -35.07 -27.49
N TYR A 432 3.75 -36.29 -27.75
CA TYR A 432 4.05 -36.79 -29.08
C TYR A 432 3.25 -38.06 -29.43
N THR A 433 3.09 -38.29 -30.73
CA THR A 433 2.60 -39.54 -31.31
C THR A 433 3.41 -39.88 -32.56
N THR A 434 3.66 -41.16 -32.81
CA THR A 434 4.33 -41.66 -34.02
C THR A 434 3.39 -42.57 -34.81
N GLU A 435 3.54 -42.60 -36.13
CA GLU A 435 2.68 -43.38 -37.02
C GLU A 435 3.46 -44.49 -37.75
N GLN A 436 2.81 -45.64 -37.97
CA GLN A 436 3.37 -46.67 -38.84
C GLN A 436 3.33 -46.20 -40.30
N LYS A 437 4.37 -46.52 -41.08
CA LYS A 437 4.34 -46.38 -42.54
C LYS A 437 3.83 -47.67 -43.17
N ALA A 438 2.96 -47.56 -44.19
CA ALA A 438 2.68 -48.68 -45.08
C ALA A 438 3.89 -48.90 -46.01
N MET A 439 4.37 -50.15 -46.13
CA MET A 439 5.57 -50.47 -46.91
C MET A 439 5.29 -51.61 -47.90
N ASN A 440 5.53 -51.37 -49.18
CA ASN A 440 5.26 -52.38 -50.21
C ASN A 440 6.20 -53.59 -50.06
N GLY A 441 5.64 -54.80 -50.07
CA GLY A 441 6.39 -56.05 -49.86
C GLY A 441 6.82 -56.31 -48.42
N TYR A 442 6.32 -55.55 -47.44
CA TYR A 442 6.60 -55.73 -46.02
C TYR A 442 5.31 -55.62 -45.18
N THR A 443 5.29 -56.27 -44.02
CA THR A 443 4.22 -56.18 -43.01
C THR A 443 4.84 -55.80 -41.67
N LEU A 444 4.19 -54.91 -40.90
CA LEU A 444 4.66 -54.56 -39.56
C LEU A 444 4.66 -55.81 -38.66
N LYS A 445 5.77 -56.04 -37.96
CA LYS A 445 5.93 -57.13 -36.99
C LYS A 445 5.70 -56.65 -35.56
N GLU A 446 6.38 -55.57 -35.17
CA GLU A 446 6.41 -55.06 -33.81
C GLU A 446 6.82 -53.57 -33.81
N VAL A 447 6.46 -52.85 -32.74
CA VAL A 447 6.95 -51.51 -32.46
C VAL A 447 7.77 -51.59 -31.17
N LYS A 448 8.99 -51.03 -31.19
CA LYS A 448 9.89 -50.95 -30.04
C LYS A 448 9.98 -49.50 -29.58
N GLY A 449 9.98 -49.27 -28.27
CA GLY A 449 9.77 -47.94 -27.71
C GLY A 449 8.29 -47.57 -27.62
N ASN A 450 7.98 -46.36 -27.16
CA ASN A 450 6.62 -45.90 -26.93
C ASN A 450 6.14 -45.02 -28.09
N ALA A 451 5.16 -45.49 -28.86
CA ALA A 451 4.60 -44.75 -29.99
C ALA A 451 3.79 -43.50 -29.59
N THR A 452 3.41 -43.38 -28.32
CA THR A 452 2.83 -42.17 -27.73
C THR A 452 3.50 -41.89 -26.39
N GLY A 453 3.58 -40.61 -26.03
CA GLY A 453 4.18 -40.21 -24.75
C GLY A 453 4.37 -38.70 -24.65
N THR A 454 5.26 -38.28 -23.75
CA THR A 454 5.72 -36.89 -23.66
C THR A 454 7.20 -36.81 -24.00
N PHE A 455 7.59 -35.69 -24.62
CA PHE A 455 8.98 -35.31 -24.81
C PHE A 455 9.70 -35.14 -23.46
N THR A 456 10.96 -35.57 -23.40
CA THR A 456 11.84 -35.45 -22.23
C THR A 456 13.15 -34.75 -22.59
N ASP A 457 14.00 -34.48 -21.59
CA ASP A 457 15.36 -34.00 -21.82
C ASP A 457 16.34 -35.12 -22.21
N GLN A 458 15.89 -36.38 -22.17
CA GLN A 458 16.63 -37.55 -22.61
C GLN A 458 16.28 -37.92 -24.06
N GLU A 459 17.20 -38.59 -24.75
CA GLU A 459 16.94 -39.18 -26.07
C GLU A 459 15.86 -40.26 -25.98
N GLN A 460 14.93 -40.25 -26.93
CA GLN A 460 13.84 -41.21 -27.04
C GLN A 460 13.76 -41.72 -28.48
N GLU A 461 13.56 -43.02 -28.65
CA GLU A 461 13.49 -43.67 -29.96
C GLU A 461 12.23 -44.52 -30.07
N VAL A 462 11.65 -44.56 -31.28
CA VAL A 462 10.57 -45.49 -31.64
C VAL A 462 10.96 -46.23 -32.92
N THR A 463 11.04 -47.55 -32.87
CA THR A 463 11.43 -48.38 -34.01
C THR A 463 10.28 -49.26 -34.47
N TYR A 464 9.78 -49.01 -35.67
CA TYR A 464 8.84 -49.89 -36.36
C TYR A 464 9.63 -50.98 -37.11
N VAL A 465 9.46 -52.24 -36.69
CA VAL A 465 10.17 -53.39 -37.26
C VAL A 465 9.25 -54.15 -38.20
N TYR A 466 9.70 -54.38 -39.44
CA TYR A 466 8.91 -55.01 -40.50
C TYR A 466 9.48 -56.37 -40.90
N THR A 467 8.57 -57.30 -41.22
CA THR A 467 8.93 -58.58 -41.85
C THR A 467 8.70 -58.48 -43.35
N LYS A 468 9.66 -58.96 -44.16
CA LYS A 468 9.50 -59.02 -45.61
C LYS A 468 8.45 -60.07 -45.96
N ASN A 469 7.49 -59.72 -46.80
CA ASN A 469 6.42 -60.63 -47.20
C ASN A 469 7.00 -61.77 -48.04
N PRO A 470 6.53 -63.02 -47.87
CA PRO A 470 6.98 -64.13 -48.69
C PRO A 470 6.55 -63.92 -50.15
N VAL A 471 7.44 -64.28 -51.08
CA VAL A 471 7.17 -64.24 -52.52
C VAL A 471 6.81 -65.66 -52.95
N LYS A 472 5.58 -65.86 -53.46
CA LYS A 472 5.17 -67.15 -54.03
C LYS A 472 6.10 -67.53 -55.18
N SER A 473 6.53 -68.78 -55.22
CA SER A 473 7.34 -69.32 -56.31
C SER A 473 6.48 -69.68 -57.52
N SER A 474 7.14 -70.02 -58.63
CA SER A 474 6.53 -70.91 -59.62
C SER A 474 6.42 -72.33 -59.01
N PRO A 475 5.40 -73.13 -59.36
CA PRO A 475 5.30 -74.50 -58.87
C PRO A 475 6.38 -75.38 -59.49
N VAL A 476 6.77 -76.44 -58.77
CA VAL A 476 7.63 -77.50 -59.32
C VAL A 476 6.72 -78.59 -59.88
N THR A 477 6.83 -78.87 -61.18
CA THR A 477 6.02 -79.89 -61.86
C THR A 477 6.74 -81.22 -61.89
N VAL A 478 6.10 -82.28 -61.39
CA VAL A 478 6.65 -83.64 -61.34
C VAL A 478 5.93 -84.54 -62.33
N HIS A 479 6.62 -84.93 -63.40
CA HIS A 479 6.10 -85.79 -64.45
C HIS A 479 6.45 -87.26 -64.22
N TYR A 480 5.57 -88.16 -64.67
CA TYR A 480 5.80 -89.60 -64.66
C TYR A 480 5.48 -90.17 -66.05
N VAL A 481 6.51 -90.62 -66.77
CA VAL A 481 6.40 -91.00 -68.20
C VAL A 481 7.12 -92.32 -68.49
N ASP A 482 6.77 -93.00 -69.58
CA ASP A 482 7.60 -94.09 -70.11
C ASP A 482 8.76 -93.57 -70.98
N THR A 483 9.58 -94.49 -71.49
CA THR A 483 10.69 -94.17 -72.41
C THR A 483 10.28 -93.52 -73.72
N GLU A 484 9.02 -93.62 -74.13
CA GLU A 484 8.48 -92.99 -75.33
C GLU A 484 7.92 -91.59 -75.03
N GLY A 485 7.93 -91.17 -73.75
CA GLY A 485 7.38 -89.91 -73.28
C GLY A 485 5.88 -89.98 -72.98
N THR A 486 5.26 -91.16 -73.01
CA THR A 486 3.83 -91.34 -72.71
C THR A 486 3.59 -91.14 -71.22
N LYS A 487 2.66 -90.26 -70.87
CA LYS A 487 2.29 -89.97 -69.47
C LYS A 487 1.66 -91.21 -68.81
N LEU A 488 2.26 -91.66 -67.70
CA LEU A 488 1.85 -92.85 -66.93
C LEU A 488 1.04 -92.51 -65.67
N SER A 489 1.17 -91.29 -65.15
CA SER A 489 0.40 -90.79 -64.02
C SER A 489 0.23 -89.28 -64.13
N ASP A 490 -0.75 -88.72 -63.43
CA ASP A 490 -0.91 -87.27 -63.36
C ASP A 490 0.30 -86.58 -62.73
N ASP A 491 0.57 -85.38 -63.26
CA ASP A 491 1.68 -84.56 -62.83
C ASP A 491 1.37 -84.00 -61.45
N ILE A 492 2.38 -83.91 -60.58
CA ILE A 492 2.23 -83.31 -59.26
C ILE A 492 2.81 -81.90 -59.31
N LEU A 493 2.01 -80.90 -58.95
CA LEU A 493 2.49 -79.55 -58.68
C LEU A 493 2.83 -79.45 -57.20
N LEU A 494 4.08 -79.14 -56.88
CA LEU A 494 4.46 -78.69 -55.55
C LEU A 494 4.41 -77.16 -55.54
N GLU A 495 3.80 -76.57 -54.52
CA GLU A 495 3.75 -75.11 -54.31
C GLU A 495 4.58 -74.71 -53.09
N GLY A 496 5.20 -73.52 -53.14
CA GLY A 496 5.96 -72.95 -52.04
C GLY A 496 6.23 -71.46 -52.24
N ASN A 497 7.09 -70.90 -51.39
CA ASN A 497 7.66 -69.57 -51.57
C ASN A 497 9.09 -69.68 -52.08
N VAL A 498 9.59 -68.63 -52.73
CA VAL A 498 10.97 -68.58 -53.23
C VAL A 498 11.96 -68.79 -52.09
N GLY A 499 12.77 -69.86 -52.20
CA GLY A 499 13.74 -70.30 -51.19
C GLY A 499 13.25 -71.42 -50.27
N ASP A 500 11.96 -71.76 -50.24
CA ASP A 500 11.46 -72.94 -49.53
C ASP A 500 12.02 -74.22 -50.20
N SER A 501 12.29 -75.27 -49.43
CA SER A 501 12.80 -76.54 -49.96
C SER A 501 11.68 -77.45 -50.50
N TYR A 502 11.89 -78.10 -51.63
CA TYR A 502 11.02 -79.15 -52.16
C TYR A 502 11.73 -80.50 -52.27
N THR A 503 10.96 -81.57 -52.28
CA THR A 503 11.41 -82.95 -52.55
C THR A 503 10.32 -83.68 -53.32
N THR A 504 10.71 -84.50 -54.29
CA THR A 504 9.81 -85.31 -55.12
C THR A 504 10.12 -86.80 -54.90
N GLU A 505 9.12 -87.66 -55.07
CA GLU A 505 9.25 -89.10 -54.85
C GLU A 505 8.90 -89.89 -56.10
N GLN A 506 9.53 -91.06 -56.29
CA GLN A 506 9.13 -92.01 -57.33
C GLN A 506 7.79 -92.68 -56.96
N LYS A 507 6.94 -92.97 -57.96
CA LYS A 507 5.72 -93.75 -57.79
C LYS A 507 5.99 -95.21 -58.17
N ALA A 508 5.49 -96.15 -57.38
CA ALA A 508 5.42 -97.55 -57.80
C ALA A 508 4.30 -97.72 -58.85
N MET A 509 4.60 -98.35 -59.99
CA MET A 509 3.66 -98.51 -61.10
C MET A 509 3.63 -99.96 -61.59
N ASN A 510 2.43 -100.58 -61.62
CA ASN A 510 2.30 -101.98 -62.01
C ASN A 510 2.68 -102.19 -63.49
N GLY A 511 3.62 -103.11 -63.73
CA GLY A 511 4.14 -103.42 -65.06
C GLY A 511 5.25 -102.49 -65.56
N TYR A 512 5.70 -101.54 -64.73
CA TYR A 512 6.74 -100.57 -65.06
C TYR A 512 7.83 -100.52 -63.97
N THR A 513 9.08 -100.33 -64.36
CA THR A 513 10.25 -100.18 -63.46
C THR A 513 10.94 -98.86 -63.74
N LEU A 514 11.28 -98.08 -62.69
CA LEU A 514 11.97 -96.79 -62.87
C LEU A 514 13.32 -97.00 -63.58
N LYS A 515 13.56 -96.20 -64.61
CA LYS A 515 14.78 -96.20 -65.42
C LYS A 515 15.72 -95.07 -64.99
N GLU A 516 15.21 -93.84 -64.96
CA GLU A 516 15.98 -92.63 -64.66
C GLU A 516 15.08 -91.50 -64.12
N VAL A 517 15.69 -90.51 -63.49
CA VAL A 517 15.04 -89.26 -63.08
C VAL A 517 15.75 -88.11 -63.77
N LYS A 518 15.00 -87.24 -64.45
CA LYS A 518 15.50 -86.03 -65.12
C LYS A 518 15.10 -84.81 -64.30
N GLY A 519 16.00 -83.84 -64.14
CA GLY A 519 15.83 -82.74 -63.20
C GLY A 519 16.24 -83.10 -61.77
N ASN A 520 16.08 -82.15 -60.84
CA ASN A 520 16.55 -82.29 -59.46
C ASN A 520 15.40 -82.73 -58.54
N ALA A 521 15.40 -83.98 -58.08
CA ALA A 521 14.39 -84.53 -57.17
C ALA A 521 14.34 -83.84 -55.79
N THR A 522 15.38 -83.10 -55.41
CA THR A 522 15.43 -82.23 -54.23
C THR A 522 16.00 -80.88 -54.63
N GLY A 523 15.42 -79.79 -54.12
CA GLY A 523 15.91 -78.44 -54.42
C GLY A 523 15.22 -77.37 -53.59
N THR A 524 15.39 -76.10 -53.99
CA THR A 524 14.59 -74.98 -53.48
C THR A 524 13.72 -74.41 -54.58
N PHE A 525 12.52 -73.97 -54.21
CA PHE A 525 11.61 -73.23 -55.06
C PHE A 525 12.22 -71.90 -55.53
N THR A 526 12.01 -71.55 -56.80
CA THR A 526 12.52 -70.32 -57.43
C THR A 526 11.40 -69.55 -58.14
N ASN A 527 11.70 -68.38 -58.70
CA ASN A 527 10.75 -67.68 -59.57
C ASN A 527 10.70 -68.27 -60.99
N GLU A 528 11.56 -69.24 -61.31
CA GLU A 528 11.59 -69.92 -62.61
C GLU A 528 10.82 -71.25 -62.51
N GLU A 529 10.26 -71.70 -63.62
CA GLU A 529 9.58 -73.00 -63.71
C GLU A 529 10.60 -74.13 -63.53
N GLN A 530 10.25 -75.14 -62.74
CA GLN A 530 11.14 -76.23 -62.35
C GLN A 530 10.43 -77.57 -62.58
N GLU A 531 11.07 -78.49 -63.32
CA GLU A 531 10.49 -79.79 -63.66
C GLU A 531 11.34 -80.95 -63.15
N VAL A 532 10.67 -82.03 -62.73
CA VAL A 532 11.29 -83.32 -62.39
C VAL A 532 10.54 -84.45 -63.06
N THR A 533 11.20 -85.22 -63.93
CA THR A 533 10.56 -86.25 -64.75
C THR A 533 11.11 -87.62 -64.40
N TYR A 534 10.27 -88.46 -63.81
CA TYR A 534 10.54 -89.88 -63.56
C TYR A 534 10.20 -90.69 -64.81
N VAL A 535 11.19 -91.37 -65.39
CA VAL A 535 11.07 -92.15 -66.64
C VAL A 535 11.09 -93.65 -66.32
N TYR A 536 10.15 -94.42 -66.86
CA TYR A 536 9.99 -95.85 -66.56
C TYR A 536 10.11 -96.75 -67.80
N ASP A 537 10.71 -97.93 -67.63
CA ASP A 537 10.72 -99.04 -68.61
C ASP A 537 9.56 -100.02 -68.35
N LYS A 538 9.05 -100.68 -69.40
CA LYS A 538 7.94 -101.63 -69.32
C LYS A 538 8.43 -103.07 -69.15
N ALA A 539 7.97 -103.77 -68.11
CA ALA A 539 8.47 -105.08 -67.71
C ALA A 539 8.07 -106.23 -68.66
N GLN A 540 8.99 -107.18 -68.88
CA GLN A 540 8.79 -108.40 -69.69
C GLN A 540 8.49 -109.62 -68.78
N VAL A 541 7.71 -110.59 -69.26
CA VAL A 541 7.17 -111.71 -68.47
C VAL A 541 7.62 -113.07 -69.02
N ASN A 542 8.02 -114.02 -68.17
CA ASN A 542 8.43 -115.39 -68.56
C ASN A 542 7.83 -116.49 -67.61
N PRO A 543 7.69 -117.77 -68.03
CA PRO A 543 6.90 -118.80 -67.32
C PRO A 543 7.65 -119.69 -66.28
N ILE A 544 6.91 -120.48 -65.49
CA ILE A 544 7.33 -121.34 -64.33
C ILE A 544 7.81 -122.77 -64.76
N VAL A 545 8.33 -123.71 -63.94
CA VAL A 545 7.85 -124.39 -62.69
C VAL A 545 9.01 -125.09 -61.86
N PRO A 546 8.80 -125.58 -60.60
CA PRO A 546 9.81 -126.17 -59.65
C PRO A 546 9.93 -127.73 -59.76
N PRO A 547 10.58 -128.58 -58.88
CA PRO A 547 10.99 -128.44 -57.44
C PRO A 547 12.28 -129.22 -56.95
N SER A 548 12.31 -129.63 -55.64
CA SER A 548 13.22 -130.54 -54.87
C SER A 548 14.59 -130.02 -54.35
N GLU A 549 15.10 -130.36 -53.15
CA GLU A 549 14.54 -130.91 -51.88
C GLU A 549 15.61 -130.90 -50.75
N ASN A 550 15.22 -130.76 -49.45
CA ASN A 550 15.93 -131.19 -48.21
C ASN A 550 17.38 -130.65 -47.89
N ASN A 551 17.86 -130.50 -46.63
CA ASN A 551 17.30 -130.74 -45.28
C ASN A 551 18.07 -129.98 -44.15
N ASN A 552 17.51 -130.01 -42.92
CA ASN A 552 18.13 -129.77 -41.58
C ASN A 552 18.17 -128.35 -40.92
N LYS A 553 17.24 -128.20 -39.95
CA LYS A 553 17.23 -127.49 -38.63
C LYS A 553 18.49 -127.82 -37.77
N PRO A 554 18.89 -127.15 -36.64
CA PRO A 554 18.23 -126.21 -35.68
C PRO A 554 18.93 -124.82 -35.51
N GLU A 555 18.59 -123.89 -34.59
CA GLU A 555 17.81 -123.92 -33.33
C GLU A 555 17.27 -122.51 -32.93
N ASP A 556 16.27 -122.46 -32.02
CA ASP A 556 16.11 -121.52 -30.88
C ASP A 556 16.34 -119.99 -31.05
N ASN A 557 15.31 -119.15 -30.87
CA ASN A 557 14.80 -118.56 -29.60
C ASN A 557 15.23 -117.07 -29.47
N ASN A 558 14.55 -116.14 -28.79
CA ASN A 558 13.25 -116.12 -28.10
C ASN A 558 12.85 -114.63 -27.86
N THR A 559 11.61 -114.36 -27.42
CA THR A 559 11.22 -113.24 -26.49
C THR A 559 11.47 -111.76 -26.87
N ASN A 560 10.76 -110.75 -26.37
CA ASN A 560 9.42 -110.59 -25.74
C ASN A 560 9.06 -109.07 -25.80
N GLU A 561 7.79 -108.67 -25.63
CA GLU A 561 7.22 -107.91 -24.47
C GLU A 561 8.04 -106.68 -23.99
N GLU A 562 7.47 -105.56 -23.55
CA GLU A 562 6.09 -105.21 -23.13
C GLU A 562 5.91 -103.65 -23.25
N HIS A 563 4.69 -103.11 -23.33
CA HIS A 563 4.03 -102.26 -22.29
C HIS A 563 4.87 -101.15 -21.62
N SER A 564 4.32 -99.96 -21.32
CA SER A 564 2.99 -99.66 -20.74
C SER A 564 2.43 -98.31 -21.27
N ILE A 565 1.15 -98.17 -21.68
CA ILE A 565 -0.06 -97.86 -20.85
C ILE A 565 0.07 -96.47 -20.15
N ASP A 566 -0.85 -95.51 -20.18
CA ASP A 566 -2.26 -95.35 -20.63
C ASP A 566 -2.50 -93.83 -20.91
N SER A 567 -3.65 -93.23 -21.28
CA SER A 567 -5.04 -93.66 -21.57
C SER A 567 -5.80 -92.48 -22.23
N SER A 568 -6.71 -92.78 -23.17
CA SER A 568 -8.06 -92.16 -23.35
C SER A 568 -8.26 -90.63 -23.51
N GLN A 569 -9.22 -90.11 -24.30
CA GLN A 569 -10.13 -90.71 -25.29
C GLN A 569 -10.75 -89.61 -26.20
N ASN A 570 -11.08 -90.00 -27.44
CA ASN A 570 -12.24 -89.66 -28.28
C ASN A 570 -12.81 -88.22 -28.32
N GLU A 571 -12.85 -87.59 -29.52
CA GLU A 571 -14.03 -87.43 -30.43
C GLU A 571 -14.99 -86.27 -30.00
N ASN A 572 -15.66 -85.53 -30.90
CA ASN A 572 -15.74 -85.59 -32.36
C ASN A 572 -16.00 -84.19 -32.99
N ASP A 573 -15.91 -84.17 -34.32
CA ASP A 573 -16.30 -83.18 -35.35
C ASP A 573 -17.50 -82.22 -35.08
N GLY A 574 -17.62 -81.12 -35.86
CA GLY A 574 -18.94 -80.51 -36.13
C GLY A 574 -19.12 -78.97 -36.19
N THR A 575 -18.52 -78.28 -37.16
CA THR A 575 -19.11 -77.16 -37.97
C THR A 575 -19.86 -75.92 -37.37
N GLN A 576 -19.36 -74.73 -37.76
CA GLN A 576 -20.06 -73.49 -38.21
C GLN A 576 -20.74 -72.43 -37.28
N PHE A 577 -20.39 -71.18 -37.62
CA PHE A 577 -20.86 -69.79 -37.29
C PHE A 577 -22.36 -69.45 -37.55
N PRO A 578 -22.88 -68.19 -37.33
CA PRO A 578 -22.34 -66.98 -36.63
C PRO A 578 -23.34 -66.18 -35.71
N GLN A 579 -22.85 -65.03 -35.19
CA GLN A 579 -23.48 -63.67 -35.21
C GLN A 579 -24.13 -63.02 -33.95
N THR A 580 -23.47 -61.93 -33.50
CA THR A 580 -23.97 -60.60 -33.03
C THR A 580 -25.01 -60.44 -31.90
N GLY A 581 -24.72 -59.49 -31.00
CA GLY A 581 -25.68 -58.87 -30.07
C GLY A 581 -25.05 -57.71 -29.27
N GLU A 582 -25.41 -56.47 -29.60
CA GLU A 582 -24.95 -55.20 -28.99
C GLU A 582 -25.91 -54.73 -27.87
N GLN A 583 -25.53 -53.66 -27.11
CA GLN A 583 -26.37 -52.69 -26.33
C GLN A 583 -26.22 -52.68 -24.79
N VAL A 584 -26.49 -51.58 -24.04
CA VAL A 584 -25.94 -50.19 -23.98
C VAL A 584 -26.06 -49.69 -22.50
N VAL A 585 -25.25 -48.69 -22.07
CA VAL A 585 -25.40 -47.68 -20.94
C VAL A 585 -26.12 -48.00 -19.61
N SER A 586 -25.56 -47.52 -18.48
CA SER A 586 -26.00 -46.24 -17.84
C SER A 586 -25.25 -45.90 -16.52
N ASN A 587 -25.20 -44.60 -16.20
CA ASN A 587 -24.46 -43.96 -15.10
C ASN A 587 -25.14 -44.05 -13.73
N MET A 588 -24.38 -43.87 -12.64
CA MET A 588 -24.80 -43.04 -11.49
C MET A 588 -23.62 -42.48 -10.66
N TRP A 589 -23.74 -41.24 -10.16
CA TRP A 589 -22.77 -40.53 -9.31
C TRP A 589 -23.16 -40.58 -7.81
N GLY A 590 -22.24 -40.29 -6.87
CA GLY A 590 -22.61 -40.05 -5.46
C GLY A 590 -21.52 -39.71 -4.43
N TYR A 591 -21.27 -38.41 -4.24
CA TYR A 591 -20.94 -37.68 -2.98
C TYR A 591 -19.71 -38.00 -2.08
N VAL A 592 -18.73 -37.08 -2.18
CA VAL A 592 -18.11 -36.23 -1.12
C VAL A 592 -18.30 -36.59 0.37
N GLY A 593 -17.17 -36.57 1.11
CA GLY A 593 -17.11 -36.36 2.57
C GLY A 593 -15.87 -35.55 2.98
N PHE A 594 -16.06 -34.51 3.80
CA PHE A 594 -15.03 -33.53 4.21
C PHE A 594 -14.72 -33.69 5.71
N ALA A 595 -13.46 -33.54 6.14
CA ALA A 595 -13.10 -33.56 7.55
C ALA A 595 -11.91 -32.63 7.87
N LEU A 596 -12.11 -31.73 8.83
CA LEU A 596 -11.08 -30.86 9.44
C LEU A 596 -10.72 -31.40 10.83
N LEU A 597 -9.48 -31.22 11.26
CA LEU A 597 -9.13 -31.15 12.69
C LEU A 597 -7.87 -30.30 12.92
N VAL A 598 -7.77 -29.70 14.11
CA VAL A 598 -6.82 -28.63 14.48
C VAL A 598 -6.17 -28.94 15.84
N SER A 599 -4.85 -28.75 15.96
CA SER A 599 -4.14 -28.37 17.20
C SER A 599 -2.69 -27.98 16.85
N SER A 600 -2.31 -26.69 16.85
CA SER A 600 -1.87 -25.90 18.03
C SER A 600 -0.61 -26.43 18.74
N VAL A 601 0.49 -25.65 18.67
CA VAL A 601 1.61 -25.67 19.63
C VAL A 601 2.01 -24.23 19.91
N PHE A 602 2.26 -23.92 21.18
CA PHE A 602 2.60 -22.59 21.71
C PHE A 602 3.79 -22.77 22.64
N MET A 603 4.90 -22.03 22.49
CA MET A 603 5.84 -21.85 23.61
C MET A 603 6.75 -20.61 23.51
N PHE A 604 6.98 -20.04 24.69
CA PHE A 604 7.74 -18.83 25.03
C PHE A 604 9.26 -19.00 24.93
N ILE A 605 10.03 -17.89 24.83
CA ILE A 605 10.97 -17.43 25.89
C ILE A 605 11.56 -16.02 25.60
N LYS A 606 12.13 -15.39 26.63
CA LYS A 606 12.29 -13.94 26.87
C LYS A 606 13.76 -13.46 26.82
N ARG A 607 13.98 -12.22 26.34
CA ARG A 607 14.96 -11.17 26.77
C ARG A 607 16.44 -11.49 27.06
N LYS A 608 17.32 -10.65 26.46
CA LYS A 608 18.21 -9.65 27.14
C LYS A 608 18.75 -8.67 26.06
N LYS A 609 18.52 -7.36 26.15
CA LYS A 609 19.28 -6.33 26.89
C LYS A 609 20.79 -6.28 26.56
N ALA A 610 21.16 -5.35 25.68
CA ALA A 610 22.17 -4.32 25.93
C ALA A 610 21.49 -2.98 25.63
#